data_AF-A0A2G2Z362-F1
#
_entry.id   AF-A0A2G2Z362-F1
#
_cell.length_a   1.000
_cell.length_b   1.000
_cell.length_c   1.000
_cell.angle_alpha   90.00
_cell.angle_beta   90.00
_cell.angle_gamma   90.00
#
_symmetry.space_group_name_H-M   'P 1'
#
loop_
_entity.id
_entity.type
_entity.pdbx_description
1 polymer ?
#
loop_
_entity_poly.entity_id
_entity_poly.type
_entity_poly.pdbx_seq_one_letter_code
_entity_poly.pdbx_strand_id
1 'polypeptide(L)'
;MGLNPNMWEDPTEFKLERFLMGDHKEDSEMFDITENREIEMMPFSVGTRICPSYDFAMFHLEYFVANLIWHFEWKLVEGDDVDLNEEMDFTFTMKNLL
;
A
#
# COMPACT_ATOMS: atom_id res chain seq x y z
N MET A 1 -0.82 5.41 12.65
CA MET A 1 -1.87 4.51 12.13
C MET A 1 -1.26 3.62 11.06
N GLY A 2 -0.79 4.09 9.90
CA GLY A 2 0.00 3.25 8.96
C GLY A 2 1.45 2.94 9.39
N LEU A 3 2.11 3.86 10.10
CA LEU A 3 3.48 3.69 10.61
C LEU A 3 3.55 3.58 12.15
N ASN A 4 2.44 3.19 12.80
CA ASN A 4 2.40 3.12 14.27
C ASN A 4 3.17 1.88 14.75
N PRO A 5 4.28 2.00 15.52
CA PRO A 5 5.04 0.85 16.01
C PRO A 5 4.25 -0.01 17.01
N ASN A 6 3.18 0.51 17.60
CA ASN A 6 2.30 -0.27 18.49
C ASN A 6 1.33 -1.18 17.72
N MET A 7 1.19 -0.99 16.40
CA MET A 7 0.26 -1.77 15.56
C MET A 7 0.97 -2.53 14.44
N TRP A 8 2.15 -2.06 14.02
CA TRP A 8 2.92 -2.66 12.93
C TRP A 8 4.32 -2.98 13.41
N GLU A 9 4.73 -4.24 13.22
CA GLU A 9 6.14 -4.63 13.33
C GLU A 9 6.94 -3.98 12.20
N ASP A 10 8.10 -3.41 12.54
CA ASP A 10 8.97 -2.64 11.65
C ASP A 10 8.17 -1.72 10.71
N PRO A 11 7.51 -0.69 11.27
CA PRO A 11 6.52 0.11 10.55
C PRO A 11 7.10 0.84 9.33
N THR A 12 8.41 1.12 9.33
CA THR A 12 9.11 1.82 8.24
C THR A 12 9.67 0.87 7.17
N GLU A 13 9.59 -0.44 7.37
CA GLU A 13 10.05 -1.42 6.37
C GLU A 13 8.90 -1.86 5.46
N PHE A 14 9.19 -1.91 4.15
CA PHE A 14 8.28 -2.52 3.19
C PHE A 14 8.27 -4.04 3.40
N LYS A 15 7.15 -4.58 3.91
CA LYS A 15 6.93 -6.02 4.13
C LYS A 15 5.61 -6.42 3.51
N LEU A 16 5.64 -7.20 2.43
CA LEU A 16 4.43 -7.65 1.72
C LEU A 16 3.65 -8.69 2.54
N GLU A 17 4.38 -9.49 3.31
CA GLU A 17 3.89 -10.64 4.07
C GLU A 17 2.82 -10.24 5.10
N ARG A 18 2.87 -9.00 5.61
CA ARG A 18 1.86 -8.45 6.53
C ARG A 18 0.45 -8.41 5.94
N PHE A 19 0.34 -8.47 4.61
CA PHE A 19 -0.92 -8.43 3.87
C PHE A 19 -1.32 -9.79 3.28
N LEU A 20 -0.47 -10.82 3.44
CA LEU A 20 -0.78 -12.18 3.01
C LEU A 20 -1.59 -12.88 4.10
N MET A 21 -2.57 -13.71 3.70
CA MET A 21 -3.44 -14.47 4.61
C MET A 21 -2.61 -15.45 5.46
N GLY A 22 -2.08 -14.98 6.60
CA GLY A 22 -1.19 -15.74 7.47
C GLY A 22 -1.25 -15.31 8.94
N ASP A 23 -1.33 -14.01 9.22
CA ASP A 23 -1.23 -13.52 10.61
C ASP A 23 -2.53 -12.91 11.17
N HIS A 24 -3.48 -12.53 10.30
CA HIS A 24 -4.82 -12.11 10.72
C HIS A 24 -5.82 -13.24 10.44
N LYS A 25 -6.04 -14.08 11.46
CA LYS A 25 -7.10 -15.11 11.44
C LYS A 25 -8.47 -14.43 11.47
N GLU A 26 -9.33 -14.93 10.59
CA GLU A 26 -10.78 -14.69 10.48
C GLU A 26 -11.22 -13.46 9.65
N ASP A 27 -11.70 -13.83 8.46
CA ASP A 27 -12.47 -13.07 7.48
C ASP A 27 -11.67 -12.30 6.43
N SER A 28 -11.94 -12.71 5.20
CA SER A 28 -11.33 -12.39 3.92
C SER A 28 -11.53 -10.96 3.43
N GLU A 29 -11.68 -9.99 4.32
CA GLU A 29 -11.72 -8.58 3.96
C GLU A 29 -10.40 -7.95 4.39
N MET A 30 -9.55 -7.78 3.38
CA MET A 30 -8.26 -7.10 3.47
C MET A 30 -8.51 -5.66 3.94
N PHE A 31 -8.49 -5.46 5.27
CA PHE A 31 -8.87 -4.23 5.99
C PHE A 31 -10.35 -3.90 5.98
N ASP A 32 -10.98 -3.97 7.15
CA ASP A 32 -12.34 -3.47 7.33
C ASP A 32 -12.34 -1.93 7.26
N ILE A 33 -12.71 -1.41 6.09
CA ILE A 33 -12.99 0.02 5.88
C ILE A 33 -14.40 0.41 6.37
N THR A 34 -15.21 -0.56 6.77
CA THR A 34 -16.47 -0.33 7.45
C THR A 34 -16.19 -0.15 8.96
N GLU A 35 -17.00 0.65 9.64
CA GLU A 35 -16.76 1.08 11.03
C GLU A 35 -16.88 -0.06 12.07
N ASN A 36 -16.79 -1.34 11.65
CA ASN A 36 -17.15 -2.52 12.43
C ASN A 36 -15.94 -3.22 13.10
N ARG A 37 -14.69 -2.85 12.77
CA ARG A 37 -13.45 -3.37 13.39
C ARG A 37 -12.44 -2.26 13.71
N GLU A 38 -11.36 -2.62 14.41
CA GLU A 38 -10.23 -1.71 14.63
C GLU A 38 -9.55 -1.39 13.29
N ILE A 39 -9.50 -0.09 12.97
CA ILE A 39 -8.97 0.36 11.69
C ILE A 39 -7.45 0.50 11.79
N GLU A 40 -6.74 -0.42 11.16
CA GLU A 40 -5.28 -0.46 11.21
C GLU A 40 -4.62 0.57 10.27
N MET A 41 -5.26 0.85 9.12
CA MET A 41 -4.82 1.83 8.13
C MET A 41 -6.00 2.48 7.38
N MET A 42 -5.81 3.71 6.89
CA MET A 42 -6.86 4.52 6.23
C MET A 42 -6.32 5.30 5.02
N PRO A 43 -5.76 4.65 3.99
CA PRO A 43 -5.16 5.36 2.85
C PRO A 43 -6.19 6.19 2.06
N PHE A 44 -7.47 5.80 2.09
CA PHE A 44 -8.56 6.47 1.39
C PHE A 44 -9.64 7.03 2.34
N SER A 45 -9.28 7.28 3.61
CA SER A 45 -10.23 7.58 4.69
C SER A 45 -11.23 6.43 4.93
N VAL A 46 -12.24 6.66 5.76
CA VAL A 46 -13.28 5.69 6.18
C VAL A 46 -14.61 6.41 6.42
N GLY A 47 -15.70 5.65 6.50
CA GLY A 47 -17.04 6.17 6.82
C GLY A 47 -17.60 7.12 5.74
N THR A 48 -18.38 8.12 6.14
CA THR A 48 -19.11 9.01 5.21
C THR A 48 -18.24 9.90 4.32
N ARG A 49 -16.94 10.00 4.59
CA ARG A 49 -15.97 10.77 3.80
C ARG A 49 -14.89 9.91 3.16
N ILE A 50 -15.12 8.60 3.05
CA ILE A 50 -14.26 7.71 2.27
C ILE A 50 -14.16 8.21 0.81
N CYS A 51 -12.99 8.01 0.20
CA CYS A 51 -12.81 8.29 -1.22
C CYS A 51 -13.90 7.55 -2.01
N PRO A 52 -14.75 8.26 -2.79
CA PRO A 52 -15.86 7.63 -3.51
C PRO A 52 -15.38 6.66 -4.61
N SER A 53 -14.10 6.72 -4.98
CA SER A 53 -13.48 5.89 -6.01
C SER A 53 -12.57 4.80 -5.44
N TYR A 54 -12.71 4.43 -4.17
CA TYR A 54 -11.87 3.38 -3.54
C TYR A 54 -11.87 2.08 -4.35
N ASP A 55 -13.05 1.48 -4.58
CA ASP A 55 -13.16 0.20 -5.30
C ASP A 55 -12.60 0.29 -6.73
N PHE A 56 -12.83 1.43 -7.40
CA PHE A 56 -12.32 1.66 -8.75
C PHE A 56 -10.81 1.78 -8.78
N ALA A 57 -10.21 2.49 -7.81
CA ALA A 57 -8.77 2.63 -7.70
C ALA A 57 -8.11 1.28 -7.42
N MET A 58 -8.67 0.46 -6.53
CA MET A 58 -8.16 -0.88 -6.23
C MET A 58 -8.21 -1.80 -7.45
N PHE A 59 -9.35 -1.86 -8.15
CA PHE A 59 -9.48 -2.62 -9.39
C PHE A 59 -8.44 -2.20 -10.44
N HIS A 60 -8.23 -0.89 -10.61
CA HIS A 60 -7.27 -0.38 -11.59
C HIS A 60 -5.83 -0.69 -11.18
N LEU A 61 -5.48 -0.56 -9.90
CA LEU A 61 -4.16 -0.89 -9.37
C LEU A 61 -3.83 -2.37 -9.54
N GLU A 62 -4.75 -3.26 -9.18
CA GLU A 62 -4.59 -4.71 -9.34
C GLU A 62 -4.36 -5.07 -10.82
N TYR A 63 -5.20 -4.55 -11.72
CA TYR A 63 -5.05 -4.77 -13.15
C TYR A 63 -3.70 -4.25 -13.67
N PHE A 64 -3.31 -3.04 -13.28
CA PHE A 64 -2.07 -2.42 -13.76
C PHE A 64 -0.84 -3.19 -13.28
N VAL A 65 -0.74 -3.49 -11.98
CA VAL A 65 0.38 -4.24 -11.40
C VAL A 65 0.47 -5.65 -11.96
N ALA A 66 -0.67 -6.35 -12.11
CA ALA A 66 -0.69 -7.69 -12.69
C ALA A 66 -0.13 -7.71 -14.12
N ASN A 67 -0.52 -6.76 -14.97
CA ASN A 67 0.00 -6.66 -16.34
C ASN A 67 1.49 -6.32 -16.36
N LEU A 68 1.93 -5.43 -15.48
CA LEU A 68 3.34 -5.06 -15.39
C LEU A 68 4.23 -6.25 -15.03
N ILE A 69 3.83 -7.03 -14.01
CA ILE A 69 4.55 -8.25 -13.60
C ILE A 69 4.49 -9.33 -14.69
N TRP A 70 3.35 -9.45 -15.39
CA TRP A 70 3.18 -10.46 -16.44
C TRP A 70 4.07 -10.20 -17.66
N HIS A 71 4.23 -8.94 -18.05
CA HIS A 71 4.88 -8.57 -19.31
C HIS A 71 6.33 -8.12 -19.18
N PHE A 72 6.79 -7.73 -17.99
CA PHE A 72 8.11 -7.15 -17.79
C PHE A 72 8.88 -7.83 -16.66
N GLU A 73 10.17 -8.02 -16.89
CA GLU A 73 11.14 -8.29 -15.82
C GLU A 73 11.87 -6.98 -15.51
N TRP A 74 11.70 -6.45 -14.31
CA TRP A 74 12.38 -5.23 -13.89
C TRP A 74 13.70 -5.54 -13.23
N LYS A 75 14.73 -4.84 -13.69
CA LYS A 75 16.09 -4.89 -13.15
C LYS A 75 16.64 -3.48 -13.08
N LEU A 76 17.46 -3.24 -12.06
CA LEU A 76 18.31 -2.07 -12.01
C LEU A 76 19.32 -2.09 -13.15
N VAL A 77 19.62 -0.91 -13.68
CA VAL A 77 20.73 -0.73 -14.61
C VAL A 77 22.04 -0.89 -13.81
N GLU A 78 23.02 -1.59 -14.40
CA GLU A 78 24.29 -1.84 -13.70
C GLU A 78 25.00 -0.51 -13.34
N GLY A 79 25.32 -0.35 -12.06
CA GLY A 79 25.99 0.84 -11.54
C GLY A 79 25.04 1.92 -11.00
N ASP A 80 23.73 1.76 -11.19
CA ASP A 80 22.72 2.66 -10.63
C ASP A 80 22.20 2.13 -9.28
N ASP A 81 21.63 3.04 -8.48
CA ASP A 81 20.94 2.75 -7.21
C ASP A 81 19.54 3.39 -7.26
N VAL A 82 18.59 2.90 -6.46
CA VAL A 82 17.24 3.49 -6.38
C VAL A 82 17.09 4.25 -5.08
N ASP A 83 16.93 5.57 -5.19
CA ASP A 83 16.53 6.39 -4.05
C ASP A 83 15.01 6.36 -3.86
N LEU A 84 14.55 5.69 -2.80
CA LEU A 84 13.14 5.61 -2.41
C LEU A 84 12.72 6.70 -1.42
N ASN A 85 13.55 7.71 -1.15
CA ASN A 85 13.17 8.83 -0.30
C ASN A 85 11.98 9.60 -0.91
N GLU A 86 10.99 9.86 -0.08
CA GLU A 86 9.77 10.59 -0.46
C GLU A 86 9.88 12.09 -0.19
N GLU A 87 9.15 12.88 -0.96
CA GLU A 87 8.84 14.28 -0.70
C GLU A 87 7.33 14.46 -0.63
N MET A 88 6.87 15.26 0.33
CA MET A 88 5.45 15.47 0.60
C MET A 88 4.97 16.79 -0.01
N ASP A 89 3.98 16.70 -0.89
CA ASP A 89 3.15 17.82 -1.34
C ASP A 89 1.67 17.44 -1.10
N PHE A 90 0.78 17.65 -2.08
CA PHE A 90 -0.59 17.12 -2.04
C PHE A 90 -0.62 15.57 -1.99
N THR A 91 0.37 14.92 -2.61
CA THR A 91 0.65 13.48 -2.51
C THR A 91 2.13 13.27 -2.20
N PHE A 92 2.48 12.08 -1.71
CA PHE A 92 3.88 11.67 -1.62
C PHE A 92 4.40 11.28 -3.00
N THR A 93 5.59 11.77 -3.35
CA THR A 93 6.29 11.43 -4.59
C THR A 93 7.73 11.04 -4.28
N MET A 94 8.36 10.25 -5.16
CA MET A 94 9.81 10.02 -5.06
C MET A 94 10.54 11.34 -5.25
N LYS A 95 11.46 11.66 -4.33
CA LYS A 95 12.20 12.91 -4.33
C LYS A 95 13.13 13.03 -5.54
N ASN A 96 13.73 11.91 -5.93
CA ASN A 96 14.57 11.79 -7.11
C ASN A 96 13.90 10.84 -8.10
N LEU A 97 13.84 11.23 -9.37
CA LEU A 97 13.18 10.45 -10.42
C LEU A 97 14.14 9.49 -11.14
N LEU A 98 15.43 9.54 -10.79
CA LEU A 98 16.56 8.76 -11.32
C LEU A 98 17.62 8.62 -10.23
#